data_AF-A0A2P5ELE9-F1
#
_entry.id   AF-A0A2P5ELE9-F1
#
_cell.length_a   1.000
_cell.length_b   1.000
_cell.length_c   1.000
_cell.angle_alpha   90.00
_cell.angle_beta   90.00
_cell.angle_gamma   90.00
#
_symmetry.space_group_name_H-M   'P 1'
#
loop_
_entity.id
_entity.type
_entity.pdbx_description
1 polymer ?
#
loop_
_entity_poly.entity_id
_entity_poly.type
_entity_poly.pdbx_seq_one_letter_code
_entity_poly.pdbx_strand_id
1 'polypeptide(L)'
;MDSLPWLCGGDFNKILSLSEKLEGSDRSVSSMMSFRSDCSLSDLGFSGSLITWNNKQGREENVQERLNRFVGSEDCEGCAAIVQSAWCASSISTDAIADLDSQLSICSSMLKNWSAKEFGSFTKATGKIRKQIRHIYKNSEVADRMEEVRQLECSLEDALLKEETAVIKR
;
A
#
# COMPACT_ATOMS: atom_id res chain seq x y z
N MET A 1 15.24 -5.72 -15.14
CA MET A 1 14.14 -4.76 -14.92
C MET A 1 13.86 -4.85 -13.45
N ASP A 2 14.30 -3.86 -12.70
CA ASP A 2 14.16 -3.84 -11.25
C ASP A 2 12.72 -3.36 -10.97
N SER A 3 11.81 -4.29 -10.67
CA SER A 3 10.45 -3.97 -10.27
C SER A 3 10.49 -3.23 -8.94
N LEU A 4 9.96 -2.01 -8.92
CA LEU A 4 9.86 -1.23 -7.70
C LEU A 4 8.86 -1.87 -6.73
N PRO A 5 9.17 -1.91 -5.42
CA PRO A 5 8.29 -2.56 -4.45
C PRO A 5 6.99 -1.79 -4.27
N TRP A 6 5.87 -2.51 -4.27
CA TRP A 6 4.54 -1.93 -4.06
C TRP A 6 3.69 -2.75 -3.09
N LEU A 7 2.75 -2.08 -2.43
CA LEU A 7 1.92 -2.63 -1.36
C LEU A 7 0.51 -2.05 -1.46
N CYS A 8 -0.50 -2.87 -1.20
CA CYS A 8 -1.86 -2.44 -0.95
C CYS A 8 -2.33 -2.97 0.41
N GLY A 9 -3.04 -2.14 1.18
CA GLY A 9 -3.61 -2.53 2.46
C GLY A 9 -4.97 -1.88 2.69
N GLY A 10 -5.92 -2.65 3.22
CA GLY A 10 -7.27 -2.16 3.46
C GLY A 10 -8.29 -3.28 3.62
N ASP A 11 -9.58 -2.92 3.52
CA ASP A 11 -10.70 -3.85 3.54
C ASP A 11 -10.91 -4.44 2.14
N PHE A 12 -10.59 -5.72 1.98
CA PHE A 12 -10.78 -6.42 0.72
C PHE A 12 -12.15 -7.08 0.62
N ASN A 13 -12.91 -7.15 1.72
CA ASN A 13 -14.19 -7.86 1.81
C ASN A 13 -14.13 -9.33 1.32
N LYS A 14 -12.94 -9.95 1.39
CA LYS A 14 -12.66 -11.32 0.97
C LYS A 14 -11.76 -12.01 1.99
N ILE A 15 -12.02 -13.30 2.22
CA ILE A 15 -11.18 -14.20 3.02
C ILE A 15 -10.18 -14.95 2.12
N LEU A 16 -9.01 -15.31 2.65
CA LEU A 16 -8.00 -16.13 1.97
C LEU A 16 -8.15 -17.62 2.27
N SER A 17 -8.73 -17.95 3.41
CA SER A 17 -8.96 -19.31 3.88
C SER A 17 -10.27 -19.35 4.65
N LEU A 18 -10.99 -20.48 4.62
CA LEU A 18 -12.17 -20.68 5.46
C LEU A 18 -11.85 -20.57 6.96
N SER A 19 -10.59 -20.82 7.35
CA SER A 19 -10.12 -20.61 8.73
C SER A 19 -10.09 -19.14 9.19
N GLU A 20 -10.21 -18.18 8.26
CA GLU A 20 -10.34 -16.75 8.58
C GLU A 20 -11.79 -16.33 8.89
N LYS A 21 -12.72 -17.29 8.92
CA LYS A 21 -14.13 -17.09 9.21
C LYS A 21 -14.57 -17.93 10.39
N LEU A 22 -15.34 -17.33 11.29
CA LEU A 22 -16.07 -18.03 12.35
C LEU A 22 -17.57 -17.89 12.07
N GLU A 23 -18.26 -19.03 12.04
CA GLU A 23 -19.70 -19.19 11.79
C GLU A 23 -20.22 -18.68 10.44
N GLY A 24 -21.42 -19.14 10.04
CA GLY A 24 -22.08 -18.77 8.80
C GLY A 24 -21.59 -19.52 7.55
N SER A 25 -22.12 -19.17 6.38
CA SER A 25 -21.83 -19.89 5.13
C SER A 25 -20.42 -19.65 4.59
N ASP A 26 -19.87 -20.68 3.96
CA ASP A 26 -18.59 -20.64 3.26
C ASP A 26 -18.56 -19.52 2.21
N ARG A 27 -17.46 -18.76 2.20
CA ARG A 27 -17.19 -17.78 1.15
C ARG A 27 -16.21 -18.34 0.14
N SER A 28 -16.35 -17.91 -1.11
CA SER A 28 -15.38 -18.21 -2.15
C SER A 28 -14.03 -17.52 -1.86
N VAL A 29 -12.97 -18.31 -1.74
CA VAL A 29 -11.57 -17.87 -1.60
C VAL A 29 -10.87 -17.70 -2.96
N SER A 30 -11.39 -18.33 -4.02
CA SER A 30 -10.74 -18.44 -5.34
C SER A 30 -10.50 -17.08 -6.01
N SER A 31 -11.40 -16.12 -5.80
CA SER A 31 -11.28 -14.77 -6.37
C SER A 31 -10.06 -14.01 -5.81
N MET A 32 -9.78 -14.15 -4.52
CA MET A 32 -8.62 -13.50 -3.90
C MET A 32 -7.31 -14.24 -4.25
N MET A 33 -7.33 -15.57 -4.32
CA MET A 33 -6.16 -16.34 -4.78
C MET A 33 -5.78 -15.98 -6.21
N SER A 34 -6.76 -15.83 -7.10
CA SER A 34 -6.52 -15.43 -8.49
C SER A 34 -5.95 -14.02 -8.56
N PHE A 35 -6.54 -13.05 -7.84
CA PHE A 35 -5.99 -11.68 -7.76
C PHE A 35 -4.53 -11.63 -7.29
N ARG A 36 -4.18 -12.41 -6.27
CA ARG A 36 -2.80 -12.49 -5.77
C ARG A 36 -1.86 -13.11 -6.80
N SER A 37 -2.30 -14.16 -7.49
CA SER A 37 -1.52 -14.80 -8.54
C SER A 37 -1.30 -13.87 -9.74
N ASP A 38 -2.36 -13.19 -10.18
CA ASP A 38 -2.33 -12.30 -11.36
C ASP A 38 -1.45 -11.06 -11.14
N CYS A 39 -1.31 -10.62 -9.87
CA CYS A 39 -0.53 -9.45 -9.51
C CYS A 39 0.81 -9.77 -8.83
N SER A 40 1.21 -11.05 -8.74
CA SER A 40 2.41 -11.51 -8.00
C SER A 40 2.48 -10.95 -6.56
N LEU A 41 1.35 -11.00 -5.84
CA LEU A 41 1.19 -10.44 -4.51
C LEU A 41 1.18 -11.51 -3.42
N SER A 42 1.96 -11.25 -2.37
CA SER A 42 2.00 -12.05 -1.15
C SER A 42 1.28 -11.36 0.00
N ASP A 43 0.53 -12.13 0.80
CA ASP A 43 -0.01 -11.64 2.08
C ASP A 43 1.15 -11.36 3.02
N LEU A 44 1.21 -10.15 3.57
CA LEU A 44 2.31 -9.72 4.44
C LEU A 44 2.12 -10.13 5.91
N GLY A 45 1.10 -10.93 6.21
CA GLY A 45 0.82 -11.44 7.55
C GLY A 45 0.06 -10.46 8.44
N PHE A 46 -0.08 -10.85 9.70
CA PHE A 46 -0.71 -10.10 10.78
C PHE A 46 -0.12 -10.53 12.13
N SER A 47 -0.25 -9.69 13.16
CA SER A 47 -0.10 -10.10 14.57
C SER A 47 -1.32 -9.63 15.36
N GLY A 48 -1.75 -10.41 16.36
CA GLY A 48 -2.94 -10.10 17.17
C GLY A 48 -4.20 -10.83 16.71
N SER A 49 -5.37 -10.20 16.87
CA SER A 49 -6.65 -10.80 16.50
C SER A 49 -6.71 -11.09 14.99
N LEU A 50 -7.02 -12.34 14.64
CA LEU A 50 -7.30 -12.74 13.25
C LEU A 50 -8.58 -12.05 12.75
N ILE A 51 -9.53 -11.75 13.62
CA ILE A 51 -10.82 -11.15 13.26
C ILE A 51 -10.70 -9.64 13.14
N THR A 52 -11.15 -9.11 12.00
CA THR A 52 -11.17 -7.67 11.72
C THR A 52 -12.58 -7.14 11.46
N TRP A 53 -13.59 -8.02 11.44
CA TRP A 53 -14.99 -7.67 11.27
C TRP A 53 -15.89 -8.64 12.07
N ASN A 54 -16.95 -8.10 12.68
CA ASN A 54 -17.92 -8.86 13.47
C ASN A 54 -19.31 -8.24 13.27
N ASN A 55 -20.32 -9.06 12.95
CA ASN A 55 -21.70 -8.60 12.74
C ASN A 55 -22.45 -8.25 14.04
N LYS A 56 -21.86 -8.51 15.20
CA LYS A 56 -22.37 -8.29 16.57
C LYS A 56 -23.69 -9.00 16.88
N GLN A 57 -24.05 -10.03 16.11
CA GLN A 57 -25.21 -10.87 16.41
C GLN A 57 -24.88 -11.87 17.52
N GLY A 58 -25.89 -12.51 18.09
CA GLY A 58 -25.71 -13.47 19.19
C GLY A 58 -25.60 -14.91 18.71
N ARG A 59 -24.82 -15.74 19.43
CA ARG A 59 -24.75 -17.20 19.25
C ARG A 59 -24.40 -17.60 17.81
N GLU A 60 -25.14 -18.53 17.21
CA GLU A 60 -24.90 -19.10 15.87
C GLU A 60 -25.10 -18.09 14.73
N GLU A 61 -25.72 -16.94 15.01
CA GLU A 61 -25.84 -15.84 14.05
C GLU A 61 -24.59 -14.93 14.06
N ASN A 62 -23.69 -15.09 15.03
CA ASN A 62 -22.49 -14.26 15.14
C ASN A 62 -21.44 -14.65 14.10
N VAL A 63 -21.35 -13.89 13.01
CA VAL A 63 -20.33 -14.08 11.98
C VAL A 63 -19.15 -13.15 12.23
N GLN A 64 -17.95 -13.73 12.22
CA GLN A 64 -16.69 -13.00 12.37
C GLN A 64 -15.74 -13.34 11.23
N GLU A 65 -15.09 -12.33 10.65
CA GLU A 65 -14.26 -12.52 9.46
C GLU A 65 -12.99 -11.65 9.52
N ARG A 66 -11.91 -12.15 8.89
CA ARG A 66 -10.75 -11.33 8.51
C ARG A 66 -10.98 -10.74 7.12
N LEU A 67 -11.30 -9.46 7.07
CA LEU A 67 -11.55 -8.72 5.82
C LEU A 67 -10.43 -7.71 5.51
N ASN A 68 -9.76 -7.20 6.54
CA ASN A 68 -8.63 -6.30 6.39
C ASN A 68 -7.32 -7.07 6.23
N ARG A 69 -6.51 -6.72 5.23
CA ARG A 69 -5.19 -7.32 5.00
C ARG A 69 -4.23 -6.38 4.29
N PHE A 70 -2.95 -6.71 4.34
CA PHE A 70 -1.87 -6.06 3.60
C PHE A 70 -1.25 -7.07 2.64
N VAL A 71 -1.12 -6.70 1.37
CA VAL A 71 -0.51 -7.50 0.31
C VAL A 71 0.56 -6.69 -0.40
N GLY A 72 1.69 -7.30 -0.74
CA GLY A 72 2.81 -6.62 -1.40
C GLY A 72 3.52 -7.50 -2.43
N SER A 73 4.26 -6.86 -3.33
CA SER A 73 5.13 -7.53 -4.30
C SER A 73 6.27 -8.28 -3.61
N GLU A 74 6.82 -9.32 -4.25
CA GLU A 74 7.95 -10.08 -3.69
C GLU A 74 9.18 -9.19 -3.39
N ASP A 75 9.42 -8.15 -4.19
CA ASP A 75 10.57 -7.24 -4.03
C ASP A 75 10.44 -6.24 -2.86
N CYS A 76 9.34 -6.28 -2.11
CA CYS A 76 9.07 -5.42 -0.95
C CYS A 76 9.78 -5.94 0.31
N GLU A 77 11.11 -6.11 0.25
CA GLU A 77 11.95 -6.62 1.35
C GLU A 77 11.82 -5.78 2.63
N GLY A 78 11.44 -4.50 2.53
CA GLY A 78 11.28 -3.59 3.68
C GLY A 78 9.87 -3.52 4.28
N CYS A 79 8.81 -3.80 3.51
CA CYS A 79 7.45 -3.46 3.95
C CYS A 79 6.79 -4.55 4.81
N ALA A 80 7.17 -5.82 4.65
CA ALA A 80 6.74 -6.89 5.56
C ALA A 80 7.21 -6.62 7.01
N ALA A 81 8.46 -6.17 7.18
CA ALA A 81 9.01 -5.80 8.49
C ALA A 81 8.28 -4.59 9.12
N ILE A 82 7.89 -3.61 8.31
CA ILE A 82 7.09 -2.45 8.75
C ILE A 82 5.71 -2.90 9.23
N VAL A 83 5.03 -3.72 8.43
CA VAL A 83 3.70 -4.27 8.75
C VAL A 83 3.77 -5.10 10.03
N GLN A 84 4.73 -6.01 10.15
CA GLN A 84 4.95 -6.82 11.35
C GLN A 84 5.24 -5.96 12.58
N SER A 85 6.10 -4.94 12.46
CA SER A 85 6.45 -4.05 13.56
C SER A 85 5.23 -3.26 14.05
N ALA A 86 4.40 -2.79 13.14
CA ALA A 86 3.18 -2.07 13.48
C ALA A 86 2.12 -2.97 14.15
N TRP A 87 1.98 -4.22 13.69
CA TRP A 87 1.13 -5.21 14.36
C TRP A 87 1.64 -5.56 15.77
N CYS A 88 2.95 -5.65 15.97
CA CYS A 88 3.56 -5.98 17.27
C CYS A 88 3.68 -4.77 18.23
N ALA A 89 3.44 -3.55 17.76
CA ALA A 89 3.61 -2.33 18.56
C ALA A 89 2.54 -2.12 19.65
N SER A 90 1.52 -2.97 19.72
CA SER A 90 0.40 -2.85 20.66
C SER A 90 0.32 -4.06 21.58
N SER A 91 0.18 -3.79 22.88
CA SER A 91 -0.17 -4.80 23.87
C SER A 91 -1.63 -5.21 23.67
N ILE A 92 -1.89 -6.51 23.54
CA ILE A 92 -3.25 -7.07 23.43
C ILE A 92 -4.06 -6.60 24.65
N SER A 93 -5.06 -5.77 24.43
CA SER A 93 -6.02 -5.33 25.44
C SER A 93 -7.35 -6.08 25.30
N THR A 94 -8.29 -5.86 26.22
CA THR A 94 -9.63 -6.47 26.13
C THR A 94 -10.53 -5.81 25.08
N ASP A 95 -10.10 -4.71 24.45
CA ASP A 95 -10.86 -3.99 23.43
C ASP A 95 -10.18 -4.10 22.06
N ALA A 96 -10.44 -5.23 21.39
CA ALA A 96 -9.84 -5.58 20.11
C ALA A 96 -10.10 -4.56 18.98
N ILE A 97 -11.15 -3.73 19.10
CA ILE A 97 -11.47 -2.71 18.09
C ILE A 97 -10.56 -1.49 18.25
N ALA A 98 -10.37 -1.03 19.49
CA ALA A 98 -9.45 0.06 19.79
C ALA A 98 -8.00 -0.33 19.46
N ASP A 99 -7.63 -1.59 19.73
CA ASP A 99 -6.32 -2.13 19.38
C ASP A 99 -6.10 -2.15 17.87
N LEU A 100 -7.09 -2.58 17.08
CA LEU A 100 -7.01 -2.60 15.62
C LEU A 100 -6.88 -1.18 15.04
N ASP A 101 -7.64 -0.21 15.55
CA ASP A 101 -7.57 1.18 15.08
C ASP A 101 -6.19 1.82 15.37
N SER A 102 -5.63 1.52 16.55
CA SER A 102 -4.27 1.92 16.92
C SER A 102 -3.23 1.28 16.00
N GLN A 103 -3.33 -0.02 15.72
CA GLN A 103 -2.44 -0.75 14.80
C GLN A 103 -2.51 -0.18 13.38
N LEU A 104 -3.71 0.07 12.85
CA LEU A 104 -3.90 0.67 11.54
C LEU A 104 -3.30 2.08 11.47
N SER A 105 -3.44 2.87 12.54
CA SER A 105 -2.85 4.21 12.64
C SER A 105 -1.32 4.18 12.66
N ILE A 106 -0.73 3.23 13.39
CA ILE A 106 0.73 3.02 13.43
C ILE A 106 1.22 2.55 12.06
N CYS A 107 0.61 1.52 11.48
CA CYS A 107 0.88 1.03 10.13
C CYS A 107 0.85 2.17 9.12
N SER A 108 -0.23 2.97 9.11
CA SER A 108 -0.42 4.10 8.21
C SER A 108 0.71 5.13 8.36
N SER A 109 1.14 5.42 9.58
CA SER A 109 2.20 6.38 9.86
C SER A 109 3.58 5.88 9.43
N MET A 110 3.88 4.61 9.70
CA MET A 110 5.15 3.98 9.31
C MET A 110 5.25 3.84 7.78
N LEU A 111 4.16 3.45 7.11
CA LEU A 111 4.10 3.36 5.65
C LEU A 111 4.24 4.73 5.00
N LYS A 112 3.62 5.79 5.55
CA LYS A 112 3.83 7.16 5.07
C LYS A 112 5.31 7.56 5.15
N ASN A 113 5.97 7.28 6.28
CA ASN A 113 7.38 7.62 6.45
C ASN A 113 8.29 6.83 5.50
N TRP A 114 8.07 5.51 5.38
CA TRP A 114 8.78 4.67 4.43
C TRP A 114 8.58 5.15 2.99
N SER A 115 7.34 5.44 2.58
CA SER A 115 7.06 5.96 1.24
C SER A 115 7.77 7.28 0.94
N ALA A 116 7.86 8.18 1.95
CA ALA A 116 8.55 9.45 1.80
C ALA A 116 10.08 9.27 1.72
N LYS A 117 10.61 8.26 2.40
CA LYS A 117 12.04 7.90 2.35
C LYS A 117 12.42 7.27 1.01
N GLU A 118 11.66 6.27 0.56
CA GLU A 118 11.97 5.53 -0.67
C GLU A 118 11.61 6.31 -1.94
N PHE A 119 10.46 6.99 -1.97
CA PHE A 119 9.94 7.63 -3.18
C PHE A 119 9.94 9.16 -3.14
N GLY A 120 10.14 9.77 -1.98
CA GLY A 120 10.10 11.24 -1.84
C GLY A 120 11.20 11.96 -2.63
N SER A 121 12.28 11.26 -3.02
CA SER A 121 13.29 11.78 -3.95
C SER A 121 12.71 12.01 -5.36
N PHE A 122 11.89 11.07 -5.86
CA PHE A 122 11.24 11.15 -7.17
C PHE A 122 10.20 12.27 -7.21
N THR A 123 9.32 12.37 -6.22
CA THR A 123 8.30 13.43 -6.15
C THR A 123 8.93 14.84 -6.10
N LYS A 124 10.06 14.97 -5.40
CA LYS A 124 10.84 16.23 -5.38
C LYS A 124 11.47 16.52 -6.74
N ALA A 125 12.01 15.49 -7.42
CA ALA A 125 12.61 15.61 -8.73
C ALA A 125 11.57 16.01 -9.81
N THR A 126 10.43 15.33 -9.90
CA THR A 126 9.34 15.68 -10.82
C THR A 126 8.84 17.10 -10.58
N GLY A 127 8.69 17.50 -9.30
CA GLY A 127 8.34 18.86 -8.92
C GLY A 127 9.36 19.92 -9.36
N LYS A 128 10.67 19.61 -9.26
CA LYS A 128 11.76 20.50 -9.69
C LYS A 128 11.81 20.64 -11.21
N ILE A 129 11.76 19.53 -11.94
CA ILE A 129 11.79 19.49 -13.40
C ILE A 129 10.61 20.28 -13.98
N ARG A 130 9.39 20.04 -13.47
CA ARG A 130 8.18 20.81 -13.87
C ARG A 130 8.32 22.32 -13.62
N LYS A 131 8.99 22.73 -12.54
CA LYS A 131 9.27 24.16 -12.27
C LYS A 131 10.26 24.74 -13.28
N GLN A 132 11.30 24.01 -13.65
CA GLN A 132 12.30 24.45 -14.63
C GLN A 132 11.69 24.60 -16.02
N ILE A 133 10.92 23.61 -16.50
CA ILE A 133 10.19 23.71 -17.76
C ILE A 133 9.31 24.96 -17.77
N ARG A 134 8.46 25.15 -16.74
CA ARG A 134 7.62 26.36 -16.65
C ARG A 134 8.41 27.67 -16.66
N HIS A 135 9.60 27.69 -16.07
CA HIS A 135 10.45 28.89 -16.07
C HIS A 135 10.96 29.21 -17.48
N ILE A 136 11.43 28.21 -18.22
CA ILE A 136 11.90 28.37 -19.60
C ILE A 136 10.76 28.90 -20.50
N TYR A 137 9.55 28.34 -20.37
CA TYR A 137 8.37 28.79 -21.11
C TYR A 137 7.94 30.22 -20.76
N LYS A 138 8.02 30.62 -19.48
CA LYS A 138 7.63 31.98 -19.04
C LYS A 138 8.57 33.08 -19.53
N ASN A 139 9.87 32.80 -19.63
CA ASN A 139 10.84 33.80 -20.07
C ASN A 139 10.93 33.91 -21.60
N SER A 140 10.10 33.19 -22.36
CA SER A 140 10.15 33.10 -23.84
C SER A 140 11.49 32.63 -24.44
N GLU A 141 12.40 32.08 -23.64
CA GLU A 141 13.67 31.51 -24.09
C GLU A 141 13.53 30.07 -24.64
N VAL A 142 12.31 29.67 -25.02
CA VAL A 142 12.03 28.29 -25.49
C VAL A 142 12.76 27.99 -26.79
N ALA A 143 12.86 28.97 -27.70
CA ALA A 143 13.54 28.78 -28.97
C ALA A 143 15.04 28.49 -28.79
N ASP A 144 15.68 29.19 -27.85
CA ASP A 144 17.12 29.06 -27.59
C ASP A 144 17.46 27.88 -26.68
N ARG A 145 16.50 27.41 -25.86
CA ARG A 145 16.67 26.32 -24.89
C ARG A 145 15.84 25.07 -25.19
N MET A 146 15.43 24.88 -26.44
CA MET A 146 14.56 23.77 -26.83
C MET A 146 15.16 22.39 -26.53
N GLU A 147 16.48 22.24 -26.67
CA GLU A 147 17.18 21.00 -26.34
C GLU A 147 17.19 20.73 -24.82
N GLU A 148 17.33 21.77 -23.99
CA GLU A 148 17.22 21.63 -22.53
C GLU A 148 15.81 21.23 -22.12
N VAL A 149 14.78 21.81 -22.75
CA VAL A 149 13.38 21.42 -22.52
C VAL A 149 13.16 19.95 -22.85
N ARG A 150 13.66 19.48 -24.00
CA ARG A 150 13.55 18.07 -24.41
C ARG A 150 14.22 17.12 -23.43
N GLN A 151 15.39 17.48 -22.91
CA GLN A 151 16.10 16.67 -21.89
C GLN A 151 15.38 16.65 -20.55
N LEU A 152 14.80 17.78 -20.14
CA LEU A 152 13.98 17.88 -18.93
C LEU A 152 12.68 17.07 -19.07
N GLU A 153 12.05 17.06 -20.25
CA GLU A 153 10.87 16.24 -20.53
C GLU A 153 11.19 14.75 -20.46
N CYS A 154 12.28 14.30 -21.09
CA CYS A 154 12.74 12.91 -21.00
C CYS A 154 13.02 12.50 -19.54
N SER A 155 13.68 13.38 -18.77
CA SER A 155 13.94 13.13 -17.35
C SER A 155 12.66 13.12 -16.50
N LEU A 156 11.63 13.86 -16.91
CA LEU A 156 10.32 13.85 -16.25
C LEU A 156 9.59 12.53 -16.50
N GLU A 157 9.60 12.03 -17.74
CA GLU A 157 8.99 10.74 -18.11
C GLU A 157 9.61 9.59 -17.33
N ASP A 158 10.94 9.52 -17.24
CA ASP A 158 11.64 8.49 -16.46
C ASP A 158 11.29 8.55 -14.96
N ALA A 159 11.16 9.75 -14.40
CA ALA A 159 10.81 9.95 -13.00
C ALA A 159 9.33 9.62 -12.71
N LEU A 160 8.43 9.90 -13.65
CA LEU A 160 7.01 9.55 -13.55
C LEU A 160 6.79 8.04 -13.71
N LEU A 161 7.52 7.38 -14.61
CA LEU A 161 7.46 5.93 -14.75
C LEU A 161 7.85 5.23 -13.44
N LYS A 162 8.89 5.72 -12.77
CA LYS A 162 9.29 5.23 -11.44
C LYS A 162 8.21 5.47 -10.38
N GLU A 163 7.54 6.62 -10.40
CA GLU A 163 6.43 6.93 -9.50
C GLU A 163 5.21 6.02 -9.74
N GLU A 164 4.83 5.77 -10.99
CA GLU A 164 3.70 4.90 -11.36
C GLU A 164 3.91 3.43 -11.00
N THR A 165 5.17 2.96 -11.05
CA THR A 165 5.51 1.60 -10.62
C THR A 165 5.67 1.46 -9.10
N ALA A 166 5.83 2.58 -8.38
CA ALA A 166 6.02 2.64 -6.94
C ALA A 166 4.74 3.09 -6.22
N VAL A 167 3.73 2.23 -6.15
CA VAL A 167 2.41 2.62 -5.65
C VAL A 167 2.11 2.01 -4.28
N ILE A 168 1.99 2.86 -3.26
CA ILE A 168 1.20 2.57 -2.06
C ILE A 168 -0.18 3.19 -2.28
N LYS A 169 -1.15 2.38 -2.70
CA LYS A 169 -2.56 2.82 -2.80
C LYS A 169 -3.16 2.85 -1.39
N ARG A 170 -3.50 4.06 -0.92
CA ARG A 170 -4.35 4.29 0.26
C ARG A 170 -5.78 3.87 -0.01
#